data_AF-A0A3C0B2B9-F1
#
_entry.id   AF-A0A3C0B2B9-F1
#
_cell.length_a   1.000
_cell.length_b   1.000
_cell.length_c   1.000
_cell.angle_alpha   90.00
_cell.angle_beta   90.00
_cell.angle_gamma   90.00
#
_symmetry.space_group_name_H-M   'P 1'
#
loop_
_entity.id
_entity.type
_entity.pdbx_description
1 polymer ?
#
loop_
_entity_poly.entity_id
_entity_poly.type
_entity_poly.pdbx_seq_one_letter_code
_entity_poly.pdbx_strand_id
1 'polypeptide(L)'
;MKTFTTQFSRLFVGILFIISGLIKLNDPLGFSFKLDEYFSQPVFNMPFFIPYTLAIALFLVILEVVLGVMLLIGYKSKWTIWSLLLLVVLFSFLTFYSAYFDVVKDCGCFGDA
;
A
#
# COMPACT_ATOMS: atom_id res chain seq x y z
N MET A 1 -28.28 11.27 -5.60
CA MET A 1 -28.11 11.98 -4.32
C MET A 1 -26.71 11.68 -3.79
N LYS A 2 -25.75 12.62 -3.81
CA LYS A 2 -24.43 12.41 -3.21
C LYS A 2 -24.56 12.67 -1.71
N THR A 3 -24.84 11.61 -0.95
CA THR A 3 -25.02 11.68 0.51
C THR A 3 -23.77 12.28 1.16
N PHE A 4 -23.92 13.19 2.11
CA PHE A 4 -22.82 13.83 2.86
C PHE A 4 -21.73 12.83 3.31
N THR A 5 -22.15 11.63 3.74
CA THR A 5 -21.29 10.49 4.09
C THR A 5 -20.33 10.05 2.98
N THR A 6 -20.75 10.09 1.71
CA THR A 6 -19.91 9.73 0.56
C THR A 6 -18.85 10.78 0.26
N GLN A 7 -19.11 12.06 0.55
CA GLN A 7 -18.12 13.12 0.40
C GLN A 7 -17.11 13.10 1.54
N PHE A 8 -17.58 12.88 2.77
CA PHE A 8 -16.71 12.75 3.93
C PHE A 8 -15.76 11.55 3.81
N SER A 9 -16.28 10.36 3.49
CA SER A 9 -15.44 9.17 3.28
C SER A 9 -14.42 9.36 2.15
N ARG A 10 -14.81 10.01 1.05
CA ARG A 10 -13.88 10.31 -0.04
C ARG A 10 -12.72 11.21 0.39
N LEU A 11 -13.01 12.27 1.14
CA LEU A 11 -12.00 13.20 1.64
C LEU A 11 -11.08 12.50 2.66
N PHE A 12 -11.66 11.77 3.61
CA PHE A 12 -10.93 11.07 4.65
C PHE A 12 -10.01 9.98 4.09
N VAL A 13 -10.54 9.09 3.25
CA VAL A 13 -9.76 8.01 2.63
C VAL A 13 -8.71 8.57 1.68
N GLY A 14 -9.04 9.61 0.89
CA GLY A 14 -8.08 10.23 -0.02
C GLY A 14 -6.89 10.84 0.71
N ILE A 15 -7.14 11.57 1.80
CA ILE A 15 -6.06 12.15 2.64
C ILE A 15 -5.23 11.04 3.29
N LEU A 16 -5.85 10.01 3.85
CA LEU A 16 -5.12 8.88 4.46
C LEU A 16 -4.17 8.20 3.47
N PHE A 17 -4.62 7.96 2.25
CA PHE A 17 -3.80 7.34 1.20
C PHE A 17 -2.64 8.22 0.76
N ILE A 18 -2.86 9.54 0.64
CA ILE A 18 -1.78 10.48 0.30
C ILE A 18 -0.75 10.51 1.43
N ILE A 19 -1.17 10.63 2.69
CA ILE A 19 -0.25 10.68 3.83
C ILE A 19 0.52 9.36 3.95
N SER A 20 -0.16 8.21 3.84
CA SER A 20 0.49 6.90 3.90
C SER A 20 1.52 6.72 2.78
N GLY A 21 1.15 7.06 1.54
CA GLY A 21 2.05 6.99 0.40
C GLY A 21 3.24 7.94 0.53
N LEU A 22 3.05 9.17 1.04
CA LEU A 22 4.16 10.11 1.26
C LEU A 22 5.15 9.62 2.33
N ILE A 23 4.66 9.00 3.41
CA ILE A 23 5.52 8.41 4.44
C ILE A 23 6.35 7.26 3.85
N LYS A 24 5.72 6.36 3.09
CA LYS A 24 6.40 5.26 2.40
C LYS A 24 7.39 5.75 1.34
N LEU A 25 7.11 6.88 0.68
CA LEU A 25 8.00 7.49 -0.30
C LEU A 25 9.23 8.14 0.34
N ASN A 26 9.14 8.52 1.61
CA ASN A 26 10.28 9.02 2.37
C ASN A 26 11.28 7.91 2.71
N ASP A 27 10.83 6.65 2.83
CA ASP A 27 11.69 5.47 3.02
C ASP A 27 11.25 4.28 2.13
N PRO A 28 11.51 4.34 0.81
CA PRO A 28 11.12 3.28 -0.10
C PRO A 28 11.99 2.02 0.04
N LEU A 29 13.18 2.16 0.64
CA LEU A 29 14.10 1.05 0.88
C LEU A 29 13.55 0.14 1.98
N GLY A 30 13.11 0.70 3.11
CA GLY A 30 12.48 -0.05 4.19
C GLY A 30 11.24 -0.82 3.71
N PHE A 31 10.41 -0.19 2.87
CA PHE A 31 9.26 -0.88 2.28
C PHE A 31 9.67 -2.02 1.31
N SER A 32 10.77 -1.84 0.57
CA SER A 32 11.28 -2.88 -0.33
C SER A 32 11.79 -4.12 0.39
N PHE A 33 12.45 -3.98 1.56
CA PHE A 33 12.88 -5.12 2.37
C PHE A 33 11.70 -5.94 2.86
N LYS A 34 10.60 -5.29 3.26
CA LYS A 34 9.37 -6.00 3.64
C LYS A 34 8.81 -6.80 2.47
N LEU A 35 8.76 -6.21 1.27
CA LEU A 35 8.35 -6.93 0.05
C LEU A 35 9.27 -8.12 -0.26
N ASP A 36 10.57 -7.97 -0.03
CA ASP A 36 11.55 -9.05 -0.21
C ASP A 36 11.28 -10.23 0.72
N GLU A 37 11.03 -9.96 2.01
CA GLU A 37 10.64 -10.96 3.00
C GLU A 37 9.35 -11.70 2.58
N TYR A 38 8.36 -10.99 2.01
CA TYR A 38 7.16 -11.64 1.47
C TYR A 38 7.47 -12.55 0.28
N PHE A 39 8.37 -12.17 -0.63
CA PHE A 39 8.72 -12.99 -1.80
C PHE A 39 9.67 -14.15 -1.50
N SER A 40 10.27 -14.16 -0.32
CA SER A 40 11.17 -15.20 0.15
C SER A 40 10.48 -16.59 0.27
N GLN A 41 11.30 -17.64 0.30
CA GLN A 41 10.87 -19.04 0.38
C GLN A 41 9.85 -19.38 1.48
N PRO A 42 9.93 -18.84 2.72
CA PRO A 42 8.98 -19.16 3.78
C PRO A 42 7.58 -18.58 3.60
N VAL A 43 7.37 -17.62 2.69
CA VAL A 43 6.07 -16.92 2.55
C VAL A 43 5.41 -17.22 1.21
N PHE A 44 5.88 -16.61 0.12
CA PHE A 44 5.33 -16.83 -1.22
C PHE A 44 6.20 -17.69 -2.12
N ASN A 45 7.47 -17.94 -1.75
CA ASN A 45 8.42 -18.74 -2.54
C ASN A 45 8.53 -18.28 -4.00
N MET A 46 8.63 -16.96 -4.21
CA MET A 46 8.77 -16.35 -5.54
C MET A 46 10.09 -15.55 -5.66
N PRO A 47 11.26 -16.23 -5.62
CA PRO A 47 12.56 -15.58 -5.60
C PRO A 47 12.87 -14.74 -6.86
N PHE A 48 12.12 -14.94 -7.94
CA PHE A 48 12.24 -14.15 -9.16
C PHE A 48 11.89 -12.66 -8.95
N PHE A 49 11.04 -12.32 -7.98
CA PHE A 49 10.65 -10.93 -7.70
C PHE A 49 11.59 -10.20 -6.75
N ILE A 50 12.46 -10.91 -6.03
CA ILE A 50 13.47 -10.36 -5.11
C ILE A 50 14.31 -9.24 -5.73
N PRO A 51 14.92 -9.39 -6.92
CA PRO A 51 15.72 -8.31 -7.52
C PRO A 51 14.87 -7.10 -7.98
N TYR A 52 13.55 -7.26 -8.08
CA TYR A 52 12.62 -6.23 -8.51
C TYR A 52 11.81 -5.61 -7.35
N THR A 53 12.06 -6.03 -6.11
CA THR A 53 11.34 -5.56 -4.90
C THR A 53 11.36 -4.05 -4.77
N LEU A 54 12.50 -3.40 -4.97
CA LEU A 54 12.62 -1.93 -4.94
C LEU A 54 11.73 -1.26 -6.01
N ALA A 55 11.73 -1.79 -7.23
CA ALA A 55 10.93 -1.24 -8.32
C ALA A 55 9.43 -1.42 -8.06
N ILE A 56 9.03 -2.58 -7.53
CA ILE A 56 7.65 -2.88 -7.13
C ILE A 56 7.24 -1.99 -5.96
N ALA A 57 8.10 -1.79 -4.97
CA ALA A 57 7.87 -0.91 -3.82
C ALA A 57 7.57 0.52 -4.27
N LEU A 58 8.46 1.10 -5.09
CA LEU A 58 8.28 2.44 -5.65
C LEU A 58 7.01 2.55 -6.50
N PHE A 59 6.75 1.55 -7.35
CA PHE A 59 5.56 1.52 -8.19
C PHE A 59 4.27 1.54 -7.36
N LEU A 60 4.18 0.69 -6.32
CA LEU A 60 3.01 0.61 -5.45
C LEU A 60 2.79 1.92 -4.68
N VAL A 61 3.86 2.53 -4.16
CA VAL A 61 3.78 3.79 -3.40
C VAL A 61 3.35 4.96 -4.28
N ILE A 62 3.91 5.06 -5.49
CA ILE A 62 3.50 6.09 -6.45
C ILE A 62 2.03 5.91 -6.83
N LEU A 63 1.61 4.66 -7.08
CA LEU A 63 0.23 4.33 -7.40
C LEU A 63 -0.72 4.69 -6.24
N GLU A 64 -0.30 4.47 -4.99
CA GLU A 64 -1.05 4.84 -3.79
C GLU A 64 -1.31 6.35 -3.70
N VAL A 65 -0.26 7.17 -3.85
CA VAL A 65 -0.37 8.64 -3.82
C VAL A 65 -1.21 9.15 -4.98
N VAL A 66 -0.97 8.65 -6.20
CA VAL A 66 -1.70 9.06 -7.41
C VAL A 66 -3.19 8.73 -7.27
N LEU A 67 -3.54 7.51 -6.83
CA LEU A 67 -4.93 7.14 -6.60
C LEU A 67 -5.57 7.96 -5.48
N GLY A 68 -4.84 8.28 -4.40
CA GLY A 68 -5.30 9.18 -3.34
C GLY A 68 -5.65 10.58 -3.88
N VAL A 69 -4.77 11.17 -4.70
CA VAL A 69 -5.01 12.46 -5.36
C VAL A 69 -6.18 12.38 -6.34
N MET A 70 -6.25 11.33 -7.18
CA MET A 70 -7.35 11.12 -8.12
C MET A 70 -8.71 10.98 -7.39
N LEU A 71 -8.72 10.37 -6.20
CA LEU A 71 -9.92 10.23 -5.37
C LEU A 71 -10.42 11.59 -4.86
N LEU A 72 -9.50 12.45 -4.40
CA LEU A 72 -9.79 13.82 -3.95
C LEU A 72 -10.33 14.70 -5.09
N ILE A 73 -9.64 14.69 -6.24
CA ILE A 73 -10.06 15.43 -7.44
C ILE A 73 -11.39 14.89 -7.98
N GLY A 74 -11.71 13.61 -7.72
CA GLY A 74 -12.90 12.95 -8.25
C GLY A 74 -12.75 12.56 -9.72
N TYR A 75 -11.52 12.45 -10.21
CA TYR A 75 -11.23 12.02 -11.58
C TYR A 75 -11.50 10.52 -11.71
N LYS A 76 -12.36 10.13 -12.67
CA LYS A 76 -12.72 8.73 -12.98
C LYS A 76 -12.99 7.86 -11.73
N SER A 77 -13.79 8.37 -10.79
CA SER A 77 -13.97 7.78 -9.45
C SER A 77 -14.28 6.28 -9.40
N LYS A 78 -15.01 5.71 -10.37
CA LYS A 78 -15.30 4.26 -10.39
C LYS A 78 -14.04 3.42 -10.53
N TRP A 79 -13.11 3.83 -11.41
CA TRP A 79 -11.83 3.16 -11.60
C TRP A 79 -10.95 3.33 -10.37
N THR A 80 -10.82 4.57 -9.90
CA THR A 80 -10.01 4.92 -8.73
C THR A 80 -10.41 4.12 -7.49
N ILE A 81 -11.72 3.99 -7.22
CA ILE A 81 -12.23 3.23 -6.07
C ILE A 81 -11.94 1.74 -6.20
N TRP A 82 -12.11 1.15 -7.39
CA TRP A 82 -11.81 -0.27 -7.62
C TRP A 82 -10.31 -0.57 -7.45
N SER A 83 -9.44 0.27 -8.00
CA SER A 83 -7.98 0.12 -7.83
C SER A 83 -7.54 0.33 -6.39
N LEU A 84 -8.12 1.31 -5.68
CA LEU A 84 -7.89 1.54 -4.25
C LEU A 84 -8.30 0.34 -3.41
N LEU A 85 -9.48 -0.23 -3.69
CA LEU A 85 -9.99 -1.39 -2.97
C LEU A 85 -9.05 -2.58 -3.13
N LEU A 86 -8.55 -2.82 -4.35
CA LEU A 86 -7.56 -3.86 -4.61
C LEU A 86 -6.27 -3.63 -3.81
N LEU A 87 -5.75 -2.39 -3.76
CA LEU A 87 -4.59 -2.04 -2.94
C LEU A 87 -4.84 -2.29 -1.44
N VAL A 88 -5.99 -1.85 -0.91
CA VAL A 88 -6.35 -2.06 0.50
C VAL A 88 -6.39 -3.54 0.83
N VAL A 89 -7.03 -4.35 -0.01
CA VAL A 89 -7.15 -5.79 0.20
C VAL A 89 -5.77 -6.45 0.16
N LEU A 90 -4.92 -6.07 -0.80
CA LEU A 90 -3.55 -6.56 -0.89
C LEU A 90 -2.75 -6.22 0.38
N PHE A 91 -2.71 -4.94 0.77
CA PHE A 91 -2.00 -4.53 1.98
C PHE A 91 -2.56 -5.15 3.24
N SER A 92 -3.88 -5.31 3.33
CA SER A 92 -4.54 -5.95 4.47
C SER A 92 -4.20 -7.44 4.54
N PHE A 93 -4.10 -8.12 3.40
CA PHE A 93 -3.65 -9.50 3.33
C PHE A 93 -2.19 -9.64 3.78
N LEU A 94 -1.29 -8.79 3.27
CA LEU A 94 0.12 -8.79 3.69
C LEU A 94 0.24 -8.52 5.20
N THR A 95 -0.49 -7.52 5.71
CA THR A 95 -0.50 -7.17 7.15
C THR A 95 -1.04 -8.32 8.00
N PHE A 96 -2.13 -8.97 7.58
CA PHE A 96 -2.70 -10.12 8.28
C PHE A 96 -1.74 -11.31 8.28
N TYR A 97 -1.09 -11.59 7.15
CA TYR A 97 -0.09 -12.64 7.03
C TYR A 97 1.08 -12.39 7.99
N SER A 98 1.57 -11.14 8.05
CA SER A 98 2.60 -10.72 8.99
C SER A 98 2.20 -10.96 10.45
N ALA A 99 0.96 -10.61 10.81
CA ALA A 99 0.46 -10.75 12.17
C ALA A 99 0.18 -12.21 12.58
N TYR A 100 -0.26 -13.07 11.65
CA TYR A 100 -0.60 -14.47 11.94
C TYR A 100 0.62 -15.39 12.00
N PHE A 101 1.59 -15.18 11.11
CA PHE A 101 2.79 -16.01 11.06
C PHE A 101 3.97 -15.43 11.86
N ASP A 102 3.82 -14.24 12.46
CA ASP A 102 4.86 -13.55 13.25
C ASP A 102 6.17 -13.36 12.46
N VAL A 103 6.07 -13.26 11.13
CA VAL A 103 7.20 -13.31 10.18
C VAL A 103 7.88 -11.95 10.05
N VAL A 104 7.18 -10.85 10.33
CA VAL A 104 7.74 -9.50 10.23
C VAL A 104 7.22 -8.64 11.38
N LYS A 105 8.10 -8.29 12.32
CA LYS A 105 7.71 -7.68 13.61
C LYS A 105 7.46 -6.18 13.58
N ASP A 106 7.67 -5.51 12.45
CA ASP A 106 7.50 -4.07 12.39
C ASP A 106 6.49 -3.65 11.33
N CYS A 107 5.47 -2.94 11.80
CA CYS A 107 4.40 -2.31 11.04
C CYS A 107 4.94 -1.24 10.08
N GLY A 108 5.75 -1.58 9.08
CA GLY A 108 6.06 -0.81 7.87
C GLY A 108 6.42 0.68 8.01
N CYS A 109 6.71 1.16 9.22
CA CYS A 109 6.86 2.57 9.58
C CYS A 109 8.25 2.85 10.15
N PHE A 110 8.96 1.82 10.61
CA PHE A 110 10.35 1.90 11.01
C PHE A 110 11.08 0.70 10.39
N GLY A 111 12.13 1.01 9.63
CA GLY A 111 13.09 0.01 9.19
C GLY A 111 13.70 -0.69 10.39
N ASP A 112 14.18 -1.91 10.17
CA ASP A 112 14.76 -2.79 11.18
C ASP A 112 15.71 -2.02 12.10
N ALA A 113 15.50 -2.16 13.41
CA ALA A 113 16.53 -1.91 14.41
C ALA A 113 17.31 -3.21 14.66
#